data_AF-A0A1V6E4R1-F1
#
_entry.id   AF-A0A1V6E4R1-F1
#
_cell.length_a   1.000
_cell.length_b   1.000
_cell.length_c   1.000
_cell.angle_alpha   90.00
_cell.angle_beta   90.00
_cell.angle_gamma   90.00
#
_symmetry.space_group_name_H-M   'P 1'
#
loop_
_entity.id
_entity.type
_entity.pdbx_description
1 polymer ?
#
loop_
_entity_poly.entity_id
_entity_poly.type
_entity_poly.pdbx_seq_one_letter_code
_entity_poly.pdbx_strand_id
1 'polypeptide(L)'
;MEGPRDTVNEVYARIAADTRHKSLTLLEYTEIEKPLFGDWTMAFLRPDILDEETRGKFSHQGKLNPFLLNADQARDFLLALVEARRRLV
;
A
#
# COMPACT_ATOMS: atom_id res chain seq x y z
N MET A 1 0.62 -6.88 0.22
CA MET A 1 -0.06 -8.14 0.59
C MET A 1 0.86 -8.85 1.55
N GLU A 2 0.32 -9.42 2.62
CA GLU A 2 1.11 -10.10 3.65
C GLU A 2 0.51 -11.49 3.88
N GLY A 3 1.36 -12.50 4.12
CA GLY A 3 0.92 -13.87 4.38
C GLY A 3 1.93 -14.92 3.90
N PRO A 4 1.55 -16.21 3.93
CA PRO A 4 2.37 -17.29 3.40
C PRO A 4 2.75 -17.06 1.94
N ARG A 5 4.00 -17.39 1.60
CA ARG A 5 4.59 -17.17 0.28
C ARG A 5 3.71 -17.66 -0.86
N ASP A 6 3.26 -18.90 -0.78
CA ASP A 6 2.49 -19.54 -1.85
C ASP A 6 1.14 -18.83 -2.05
N THR A 7 0.45 -18.51 -0.96
CA THR A 7 -0.82 -17.79 -0.98
C THR A 7 -0.66 -16.37 -1.54
N VAL A 8 0.39 -15.64 -1.15
CA VAL A 8 0.68 -14.30 -1.68
C VAL A 8 0.92 -14.36 -3.19
N ASN A 9 1.67 -15.36 -3.66
CA ASN A 9 1.98 -15.52 -5.09
C ASN A 9 0.74 -15.88 -5.91
N GLU A 10 -0.12 -16.77 -5.41
CA GLU A 10 -1.38 -17.12 -6.07
C GLU A 10 -2.30 -15.89 -6.21
N VAL A 11 -2.43 -15.10 -5.14
CA VAL A 11 -3.26 -13.88 -5.16
C VAL A 11 -2.64 -12.83 -6.09
N TYR A 12 -1.31 -12.64 -6.05
CA TYR A 12 -0.62 -11.73 -6.97
C TYR A 12 -0.85 -12.11 -8.43
N ALA A 13 -0.73 -13.40 -8.79
CA ALA A 13 -0.95 -13.87 -10.16
C ALA A 13 -2.38 -13.59 -10.63
N ARG A 14 -3.38 -13.79 -9.76
CA ARG A 14 -4.78 -13.45 -10.05
C ARG A 14 -4.98 -11.96 -10.26
N ILE A 15 -4.34 -11.11 -9.44
CA ILE A 15 -4.37 -9.66 -9.60
C ILE A 15 -3.71 -9.28 -10.93
N ALA A 16 -2.52 -9.80 -11.24
CA ALA A 16 -1.80 -9.49 -12.48
C ALA A 16 -2.57 -9.83 -13.77
N ALA A 17 -3.43 -10.84 -13.73
CA ALA A 17 -4.28 -11.24 -14.86
C ALA A 17 -5.59 -10.42 -14.96
N ASP A 18 -5.90 -9.56 -13.99
CA ASP A 18 -7.18 -8.87 -13.91
C ASP A 18 -7.27 -7.70 -14.91
N THR A 19 -8.30 -7.72 -15.76
CA THR A 19 -8.49 -6.74 -16.84
C THR A 19 -9.02 -5.38 -16.36
N ARG A 20 -9.40 -5.24 -15.09
CA ARG A 20 -9.90 -3.97 -14.52
C ARG A 20 -8.78 -2.95 -14.30
N HIS A 21 -7.52 -3.37 -14.34
CA HIS A 21 -6.37 -2.47 -14.23
C HIS A 21 -5.32 -2.75 -15.30
N LYS A 22 -4.30 -1.89 -15.35
CA LYS A 22 -3.18 -1.97 -16.29
C LYS A 22 -1.90 -1.50 -15.61
N SER A 23 -0.76 -1.81 -16.21
CA SER A 23 0.56 -1.34 -15.75
C SER A 23 0.90 -1.77 -14.32
N LEU A 24 0.56 -3.01 -13.95
CA LEU A 24 0.96 -3.56 -12.64
C LEU A 24 2.47 -3.49 -12.48
N THR A 25 2.93 -2.98 -11.34
CA THR A 25 4.34 -2.83 -11.02
C THR A 25 4.60 -3.45 -9.64
N LEU A 26 5.53 -4.40 -9.57
CA LEU A 26 5.99 -4.96 -8.31
C LEU A 26 7.04 -4.03 -7.70
N LEU A 27 6.75 -3.49 -6.52
CA LEU A 27 7.67 -2.57 -5.82
C LEU A 27 8.59 -3.31 -4.85
N GLU A 28 8.03 -4.23 -4.06
CA GLU A 28 8.76 -4.98 -3.04
C GLU A 28 8.16 -6.39 -2.90
N TYR A 29 9.04 -7.37 -2.77
CA TYR A 29 8.70 -8.74 -2.40
C TYR A 29 9.80 -9.26 -1.48
N THR A 30 9.47 -9.37 -0.20
CA THR A 30 10.43 -9.71 0.86
C THR A 30 9.78 -10.61 1.91
N GLU A 31 10.61 -11.34 2.64
CA GLU A 31 10.20 -11.92 3.91
C GLU A 31 10.03 -10.82 4.95
N ILE A 32 9.06 -10.98 5.85
CA ILE A 32 8.77 -10.07 6.96
C ILE A 32 8.76 -10.86 8.26
N GLU A 33 9.30 -10.29 9.32
CA GLU A 33 9.31 -10.92 10.64
C GLU A 33 7.94 -10.85 11.33
N LYS A 34 7.17 -9.80 11.03
CA LYS A 34 5.84 -9.57 11.59
C LYS A 34 4.93 -8.85 10.57
N PRO A 35 3.61 -9.14 10.56
CA PRO A 35 2.65 -8.40 9.74
C PRO A 35 2.62 -6.92 10.13
N LEU A 36 2.69 -6.03 9.13
CA LEU A 36 2.51 -4.58 9.32
C LEU A 36 1.03 -4.18 9.22
N PHE A 37 0.22 -4.98 8.51
CA PHE A 37 -1.19 -4.72 8.22
C PHE A 37 -2.14 -5.79 8.81
N GLY A 38 -1.71 -6.49 9.86
CA GLY A 38 -2.41 -7.65 10.43
C GLY A 38 -3.76 -7.37 11.11
N ASP A 39 -4.09 -6.10 11.37
CA ASP A 39 -5.30 -5.71 12.10
C ASP A 39 -6.59 -5.84 11.26
N TRP A 40 -6.50 -6.13 9.96
CA TRP A 40 -7.66 -6.26 9.08
C TRP A 40 -7.40 -7.12 7.84
N THR A 41 -8.47 -7.54 7.18
CA THR A 41 -8.42 -8.18 5.87
C THR A 41 -8.70 -7.14 4.78
N MET A 42 -7.69 -6.80 3.96
CA MET A 42 -7.84 -5.95 2.76
C MET A 42 -8.58 -4.62 3.00
N ALA A 43 -8.11 -3.79 3.94
CA ALA A 43 -8.73 -2.48 4.15
C ALA A 43 -8.59 -1.57 2.92
N PHE A 44 -9.62 -0.76 2.72
CA PHE A 44 -9.62 0.35 1.79
C PHE A 44 -9.51 1.65 2.58
N LEU A 45 -8.40 2.37 2.41
CA LEU A 45 -8.17 3.67 3.03
C LEU A 45 -8.01 4.72 1.94
N ARG A 46 -8.74 5.82 2.10
CA ARG A 46 -8.64 6.98 1.23
C ARG A 46 -7.50 7.89 1.74
N PRO A 47 -6.69 8.50 0.86
CA PRO A 47 -5.59 9.37 1.29
C PRO A 47 -6.01 10.67 2.00
N ASP A 48 -7.31 10.99 2.01
CA ASP A 48 -7.88 12.16 2.71
C ASP A 48 -7.85 12.01 4.24
N ILE A 49 -7.63 10.81 4.77
CA ILE A 49 -7.40 10.60 6.21
C ILE A 49 -6.06 11.18 6.70
N LEU A 50 -5.14 11.48 5.78
CA LEU A 50 -3.85 12.10 6.10
C LEU A 50 -4.02 13.62 6.17
N ASP A 51 -3.29 14.23 7.11
CA ASP A 51 -3.08 15.67 7.12
C ASP A 51 -2.35 16.14 5.84
N GLU A 52 -2.44 17.42 5.54
CA GLU A 52 -1.91 18.00 4.31
C GLU A 52 -0.37 17.88 4.21
N GLU A 53 0.34 18.02 5.33
CA GLU A 53 1.80 17.92 5.37
C GLU A 53 2.25 16.50 5.02
N THR A 54 1.67 15.50 5.67
CA THR A 54 1.96 14.08 5.45
C THR A 54 1.58 13.66 4.04
N ARG A 55 0.39 14.06 3.54
CA ARG A 55 -0.03 13.79 2.17
C ARG A 55 0.90 14.45 1.13
N GLY A 56 1.42 15.64 1.43
CA GLY A 56 2.36 16.38 0.59
C GLY A 56 3.66 15.60 0.33
N LYS A 57 4.16 14.85 1.32
CA LYS A 57 5.39 14.05 1.22
C LYS A 57 5.33 12.96 0.15
N PHE A 58 4.13 12.47 -0.14
CA PHE A 58 3.90 11.37 -1.11
C PHE A 58 3.19 11.84 -2.39
N SER A 59 2.91 13.14 -2.50
CA SER A 59 2.21 13.71 -3.65
C SER A 59 3.18 14.34 -4.63
N HIS A 60 2.89 14.23 -5.92
CA HIS A 60 3.59 14.96 -6.97
C HIS A 60 2.59 15.90 -7.65
N GLN A 61 2.92 17.19 -7.74
CA GLN A 61 2.01 18.23 -8.28
C GLN A 61 0.62 18.24 -7.61
N GLY A 62 0.58 18.03 -6.28
CA GLY A 62 -0.65 18.07 -5.48
C GLY A 62 -1.55 16.85 -5.63
N LYS A 63 -1.11 15.80 -6.35
CA LYS A 63 -1.84 14.52 -6.46
C LYS A 63 -0.95 13.35 -6.08
N LEU A 64 -1.52 12.35 -5.42
CA LEU A 64 -0.85 11.08 -5.20
C LEU A 64 -0.67 10.38 -6.56
N ASN A 65 0.59 10.08 -6.89
CA ASN A 65 0.92 9.24 -8.05
C ASN A 65 1.79 8.06 -7.58
N PRO A 66 1.20 6.88 -7.35
CA PRO A 66 1.93 5.71 -6.85
C PRO A 66 3.09 5.27 -7.74
N PHE A 67 3.05 5.57 -9.04
CA PHE A 67 4.10 5.19 -9.99
C PHE A 67 5.38 6.02 -9.88
N LEU A 68 5.36 7.11 -9.09
CA LEU A 68 6.54 7.93 -8.81
C LEU A 68 7.20 7.59 -7.48
N LEU A 69 6.61 6.67 -6.70
CA LEU A 69 7.14 6.24 -5.42
C LEU A 69 8.05 5.02 -5.63
N ASN A 70 9.20 5.03 -4.96
CA ASN A 70 9.98 3.80 -4.79
C ASN A 70 9.34 2.89 -3.72
N ALA A 71 9.92 1.71 -3.53
CA ALA A 71 9.43 0.71 -2.57
C ALA A 71 9.30 1.27 -1.14
N ASP A 72 10.34 1.93 -0.65
CA ASP A 72 10.38 2.48 0.71
C ASP A 72 9.33 3.58 0.89
N GLN A 73 9.25 4.52 -0.06
CA GLN A 73 8.26 5.60 -0.04
C GLN A 73 6.82 5.08 -0.08
N ALA A 74 6.56 4.04 -0.89
CA ALA A 74 5.24 3.42 -0.97
C ALA A 74 4.90 2.69 0.35
N ARG A 75 5.86 2.00 0.97
CA ARG A 75 5.69 1.36 2.27
C ARG A 75 5.41 2.40 3.37
N ASP A 76 6.20 3.46 3.43
CA ASP A 76 6.04 4.55 4.40
C ASP A 76 4.69 5.25 4.25
N PHE A 77 4.22 5.45 3.02
CA PHE A 77 2.89 5.97 2.74
C PHE A 77 1.78 5.08 3.31
N LEU A 78 1.86 3.76 3.08
CA LEU A 78 0.89 2.80 3.61
C LEU A 78 0.90 2.76 5.14
N LEU A 79 2.08 2.82 5.77
CA LEU A 79 2.20 2.90 7.23
C LEU A 79 1.61 4.20 7.80
N ALA A 80 1.81 5.32 7.13
CA ALA A 80 1.20 6.59 7.51
C ALA A 80 -0.33 6.52 7.48
N LEU A 81 -0.92 5.84 6.47
CA LEU A 81 -2.36 5.62 6.40
C LEU A 81 -2.88 4.75 7.56
N VAL A 82 -2.16 3.67 7.91
CA VAL A 82 -2.51 2.79 9.03
C VAL A 82 -2.52 3.57 10.34
N GLU A 83 -1.46 4.35 10.56
CA GLU A 83 -1.29 5.15 11.77
C GLU A 83 -2.35 6.26 11.87
N ALA A 84 -2.64 6.97 10.78
CA ALA A 84 -3.70 7.97 10.75
C ALA A 84 -5.07 7.34 11.07
N ARG A 85 -5.37 6.16 10.51
CA ARG A 85 -6.59 5.43 10.83
C ARG A 85 -6.67 5.08 12.32
N ARG A 86 -5.59 4.56 12.91
CA ARG A 86 -5.55 4.18 14.34
C ARG A 86 -5.84 5.33 15.28
N ARG A 87 -5.62 6.59 14.87
CA ARG A 87 -5.96 7.78 15.66
C ARG A 87 -7.43 8.18 15.59
N LEU A 88 -8.16 7.66 14.60
CA LEU A 88 -9.58 7.97 14.36
C LEU A 88 -10.55 6.98 15.02
N VAL A 89 -10.05 5.84 15.50
CA VAL A 89 -10.80 4.81 16.25
C VAL A 89 -10.36 4.80 17.71
#